data_AF-A0AAW1R8E9-F1
#
_entry.id   AF-A0AAW1R8E9-F1
#
_cell.length_a   1.000
_cell.length_b   1.000
_cell.length_c   1.000
_cell.angle_alpha   90.00
_cell.angle_beta   90.00
_cell.angle_gamma   90.00
#
_symmetry.space_group_name_H-M   'P 1'
#
loop_
_entity.id
_entity.type
_entity.pdbx_description
1 polymer ?
#
loop_
_entity_poly.entity_id
_entity_poly.type
_entity_poly.pdbx_seq_one_letter_code
_entity_poly.pdbx_strand_id
1 'polypeptide(L)'
;MIVACDIGGVVTNLATHQPVDGALAGIAELSRSHCVIFVSKCGGLYKAESTAWLAKHGLDAVPTYFCDSNGDKARIASEHGVGVMIDDHIQVLKAFPEEITKVWFCNEPQKVAGTQKYQPELFATLRLATKWSHILDIVQDLHTGLG
;
A
#
# COMPACT_ATOMS: atom_id res chain seq x y z
N MET A 1 3.91 14.09 5.34
CA MET A 1 2.85 13.32 4.67
C MET A 1 2.74 11.96 5.33
N ILE A 2 1.52 11.42 5.43
CA ILE A 2 1.30 10.05 5.91
C ILE A 2 1.15 9.13 4.69
N VAL A 3 1.91 8.03 4.69
CA VAL A 3 1.88 6.99 3.65
C VAL A 3 1.30 5.73 4.28
N ALA A 4 0.15 5.29 3.78
CA ALA A 4 -0.47 4.04 4.20
C ALA A 4 -0.14 2.92 3.21
N CYS A 5 0.17 1.75 3.76
CA CYS A 5 0.44 0.55 2.97
C CYS A 5 -0.48 -0.59 3.40
N ASP A 6 -0.98 -1.37 2.45
CA ASP A 6 -1.42 -2.73 2.78
C ASP A 6 -0.21 -3.57 3.24
N ILE A 7 -0.50 -4.63 3.99
CA ILE A 7 0.50 -5.62 4.41
C ILE A 7 0.55 -6.74 3.39
N GLY A 8 -0.58 -7.42 3.15
CA GLY A 8 -0.68 -8.52 2.20
C GLY A 8 -0.42 -8.03 0.78
N GLY A 9 0.39 -8.76 0.01
CA GLY A 9 0.67 -8.45 -1.40
C GLY A 9 1.62 -7.27 -1.64
N VAL A 10 1.72 -6.34 -0.69
CA VAL A 10 2.59 -5.14 -0.77
C VAL A 10 3.86 -5.32 0.07
N VAL A 11 3.74 -5.70 1.34
CA VAL A 11 4.87 -5.88 2.26
C VAL A 11 5.20 -7.36 2.45
N THR A 12 4.17 -8.20 2.56
CA THR A 12 4.28 -9.65 2.72
C THR A 12 3.74 -10.35 1.48
N ASN A 13 4.51 -11.25 0.91
CA ASN A 13 4.04 -12.14 -0.15
C ASN A 13 3.07 -13.17 0.45
N LEU A 14 1.81 -13.14 0.00
CA LEU A 14 0.75 -14.00 0.54
C LEU A 14 0.94 -15.49 0.22
N ALA A 15 1.69 -15.83 -0.82
CA ALA A 15 1.93 -17.22 -1.19
C ALA A 15 3.10 -17.85 -0.40
N THR A 16 4.15 -17.06 -0.12
CA THR A 16 5.38 -17.57 0.51
C THR A 16 5.54 -17.14 1.96
N HIS A 17 4.71 -16.21 2.45
CA HIS A 17 4.86 -15.53 3.73
C HIS A 17 6.24 -14.89 3.95
N GLN A 18 6.99 -14.63 2.88
CA GLN A 18 8.23 -13.88 2.91
C GLN A 18 7.97 -12.39 2.63
N PRO A 19 8.87 -11.48 3.02
CA PRO A 19 8.79 -10.10 2.57
C PRO A 19 8.75 -10.02 1.04
N VAL A 20 7.96 -9.09 0.50
CA VAL A 20 8.06 -8.70 -0.92
C VAL A 20 9.44 -8.07 -1.15
N ASP A 21 10.06 -8.35 -2.29
CA ASP A 21 11.40 -7.85 -2.61
C ASP A 21 11.49 -6.33 -2.48
N GLY A 22 12.42 -5.87 -1.65
CA GLY A 22 12.64 -4.46 -1.36
C GLY A 22 11.69 -3.84 -0.33
N ALA A 23 10.68 -4.58 0.18
CA ALA A 23 9.67 -4.03 1.08
C ALA A 23 10.26 -3.50 2.39
N LEU A 24 11.07 -4.30 3.07
CA LEU A 24 11.63 -3.91 4.37
C LEU A 24 12.53 -2.67 4.25
N ALA A 25 13.40 -2.65 3.24
CA ALA A 25 14.27 -1.51 2.97
C ALA A 25 13.46 -0.28 2.55
N GLY A 26 12.42 -0.46 1.73
CA GLY A 26 11.53 0.62 1.29
C GLY A 26 10.74 1.25 2.43
N ILE A 27 10.17 0.45 3.33
CA ILE A 27 9.49 0.95 4.53
C ILE A 27 10.46 1.70 5.42
N ALA A 28 11.66 1.16 5.65
CA ALA A 28 12.68 1.83 6.45
C ALA A 28 13.06 3.19 5.84
N GLU A 29 13.25 3.28 4.53
CA GLU A 29 13.58 4.54 3.84
C GLU A 29 12.42 5.54 3.89
N LEU A 30 11.18 5.13 3.59
CA LEU A 30 10.00 5.99 3.71
C LEU A 30 9.84 6.56 5.12
N SER A 31 10.12 5.74 6.14
CA SER A 31 9.99 6.14 7.55
C SER A 31 10.97 7.23 7.98
N ARG A 32 11.99 7.56 7.16
CA ARG A 32 12.97 8.63 7.46
C ARG A 32 12.41 10.02 7.18
N SER A 33 11.49 10.15 6.22
CA SER A 33 10.93 11.43 5.76
C SER A 33 9.40 11.50 5.85
N HIS A 34 8.74 10.36 6.08
CA HIS A 34 7.29 10.25 6.12
C HIS A 34 6.83 9.44 7.33
N CYS A 35 5.60 9.70 7.77
CA CYS A 35 4.94 8.84 8.73
C CYS A 35 4.32 7.67 7.96
N VAL A 36 4.82 6.46 8.18
CA VAL A 36 4.29 5.25 7.56
C VAL A 36 3.29 4.60 8.51
N ILE A 37 2.16 4.15 7.97
CA ILE A 37 1.18 3.33 8.70
C ILE A 37 0.82 2.11 7.86
N PHE A 38 0.42 1.03 8.52
CA PHE A 38 -0.20 -0.13 7.86
C PHE A 38 -1.71 -0.08 8.00
N VAL A 39 -2.41 -0.33 6.91
CA VAL A 39 -3.87 -0.46 6.89
C VAL A 39 -4.21 -1.73 6.14
N SER A 40 -4.57 -2.79 6.86
CA SER A 40 -4.74 -4.12 6.27
C SER A 40 -6.07 -4.77 6.62
N LYS A 41 -6.65 -5.46 5.63
CA LYS A 41 -7.88 -6.22 5.82
C LYS A 41 -7.52 -7.60 6.35
N CYS A 42 -7.77 -7.85 7.63
CA CYS A 42 -7.47 -9.13 8.27
C CYS A 42 -8.62 -9.54 9.19
N GLY A 43 -9.15 -10.76 9.00
CA GLY A 43 -10.07 -11.36 9.97
C GLY A 43 -9.36 -11.67 11.31
N GLY A 44 -10.12 -11.90 12.38
CA GLY A 44 -9.59 -11.98 13.76
C GLY A 44 -8.37 -12.89 13.96
N LEU A 45 -8.38 -14.11 13.42
CA LEU A 45 -7.24 -15.04 13.51
C LEU A 45 -5.99 -14.51 12.79
N TYR A 46 -6.16 -13.87 11.64
CA TYR A 46 -5.06 -13.33 10.85
C TYR A 46 -4.43 -12.08 11.49
N LYS A 47 -5.15 -11.33 12.34
CA LYS A 47 -4.57 -10.16 13.03
C LYS A 47 -3.38 -10.54 13.90
N ALA A 48 -3.48 -11.63 14.66
CA ALA A 48 -2.40 -12.11 15.52
C ALA A 48 -1.19 -12.58 14.70
N GLU A 49 -1.43 -13.32 13.62
CA GLU A 49 -0.38 -13.79 12.70
C GLU A 49 0.34 -12.62 12.01
N SER A 50 -0.40 -11.65 11.47
CA SER A 50 0.17 -10.45 10.87
C SER A 50 0.99 -9.64 11.87
N THR A 51 0.50 -9.48 13.11
CA THR A 51 1.24 -8.77 14.16
C THR A 51 2.55 -9.47 14.51
N ALA A 52 2.52 -10.80 14.68
CA ALA A 52 3.72 -11.59 14.95
C ALA A 52 4.71 -11.54 13.77
N TRP A 53 4.19 -11.57 12.53
CA TRP A 53 5.01 -11.44 11.33
C TRP A 53 5.71 -10.07 11.26
N LEU A 54 4.99 -8.98 11.54
CA LEU A 54 5.57 -7.63 11.58
C LEU A 54 6.69 -7.54 12.63
N ALA A 55 6.45 -8.05 13.84
CA ALA A 55 7.46 -8.08 14.90
C ALA A 55 8.71 -8.88 14.52
N LYS A 56 8.55 -10.05 13.89
CA LYS A 56 9.66 -10.87 13.41
C LYS A 56 10.56 -10.12 12.42
N HIS A 57 9.99 -9.19 11.65
CA HIS A 57 10.68 -8.40 10.64
C HIS A 57 11.03 -6.97 11.10
N GLY A 58 10.87 -6.65 12.39
CA GLY A 58 11.21 -5.34 12.97
C GLY A 58 10.30 -4.20 12.52
N LEU A 59 9.05 -4.50 12.19
CA LEU A 59 8.03 -3.54 11.73
C LEU A 59 6.93 -3.30 12.77
N ASP A 60 7.06 -3.82 13.98
CA ASP A 60 6.11 -3.68 15.09
C ASP A 60 5.96 -2.24 15.60
N ALA A 61 6.96 -1.39 15.34
CA ALA A 61 6.87 0.04 15.66
C ALA A 61 6.00 0.84 14.67
N VAL A 62 5.67 0.27 13.50
CA VAL A 62 4.82 0.95 12.50
C VAL A 62 3.35 0.84 12.95
N PRO A 63 2.63 1.96 13.13
CA PRO A 63 1.22 1.93 13.51
C PRO A 63 0.40 1.09 12.51
N THR A 64 -0.32 0.10 13.04
CA THR A 64 -1.06 -0.87 12.22
C THR A 64 -2.54 -0.85 12.55
N TYR A 65 -3.37 -0.64 11.53
CA TYR A 65 -4.82 -0.59 11.62
C TYR A 65 -5.41 -1.76 10.84
N PHE A 66 -6.07 -2.68 11.56
CA PHE A 66 -6.76 -3.81 10.95
C PHE A 66 -8.23 -3.50 10.73
N CYS A 67 -8.76 -3.89 9.58
CA CYS A 67 -10.17 -3.74 9.25
C CYS A 67 -10.79 -5.02 8.65
N ASP A 68 -12.11 -5.06 8.59
CA ASP A 68 -12.86 -6.25 8.14
C ASP A 68 -13.37 -6.09 6.70
N SER A 69 -13.43 -4.86 6.17
CA SER A 69 -13.88 -4.57 4.80
C SER A 69 -12.90 -3.68 4.03
N ASN A 70 -13.03 -3.63 2.70
CA ASN A 70 -12.24 -2.72 1.86
C ASN A 70 -12.66 -1.26 2.09
N GLY A 71 -13.94 -1.00 2.34
CA GLY A 71 -14.45 0.35 2.61
C GLY A 71 -13.89 0.94 3.91
N ASP A 72 -13.60 0.09 4.90
CA ASP A 72 -12.94 0.53 6.13
C ASP A 72 -11.53 1.05 5.90
N LYS A 73 -10.79 0.52 4.92
CA LYS A 73 -9.44 1.03 4.61
C LYS A 73 -9.50 2.50 4.19
N ALA A 74 -10.43 2.86 3.32
CA ALA A 74 -10.62 4.25 2.86
C ALA A 74 -11.05 5.18 4.01
N ARG A 75 -11.94 4.70 4.89
CA ARG A 75 -12.35 5.44 6.09
C ARG A 75 -11.16 5.69 7.03
N ILE A 76 -10.42 4.65 7.39
CA ILE A 76 -9.21 4.74 8.25
C ILE A 76 -8.22 5.71 7.61
N ALA A 77 -7.94 5.56 6.32
CA ALA A 77 -7.01 6.45 5.63
C ALA A 77 -7.44 7.93 5.69
N SER A 78 -8.73 8.19 5.53
CA SER A 78 -9.29 9.54 5.65
C SER A 78 -9.20 10.09 7.09
N GLU A 79 -9.57 9.29 8.09
CA GLU A 79 -9.50 9.64 9.52
C GLU A 79 -8.08 9.99 9.98
N HIS A 80 -7.08 9.34 9.38
CA HIS A 80 -5.67 9.56 9.68
C HIS A 80 -4.99 10.60 8.76
N GLY A 81 -5.70 11.23 7.82
CA GLY A 81 -5.10 12.21 6.92
C GLY A 81 -4.00 11.61 6.02
N VAL A 82 -4.20 10.37 5.57
CA VAL A 82 -3.30 9.69 4.62
C VAL A 82 -3.24 10.48 3.32
N GLY A 83 -2.04 10.76 2.82
CA GLY A 83 -1.83 11.41 1.52
C GLY A 83 -1.57 10.42 0.38
N VAL A 84 -1.04 9.23 0.71
CA VAL A 84 -0.74 8.17 -0.25
C VAL A 84 -1.22 6.84 0.29
N MET A 85 -1.99 6.08 -0.51
CA MET A 85 -2.34 4.70 -0.21
C MET A 85 -1.67 3.75 -1.22
N ILE A 86 -1.00 2.72 -0.72
CA ILE A 86 -0.35 1.67 -1.49
C ILE A 86 -1.08 0.35 -1.26
N ASP A 87 -1.62 -0.24 -2.32
CA ASP A 87 -2.37 -1.50 -2.25
C ASP A 87 -2.18 -2.29 -3.55
N ASP A 88 -2.18 -3.62 -3.47
CA ASP A 88 -2.05 -4.49 -4.64
C ASP A 88 -3.42 -4.80 -5.29
N HIS A 89 -4.51 -4.53 -4.58
CA HIS A 89 -5.87 -4.72 -5.07
C HIS A 89 -6.48 -3.41 -5.58
N ILE A 90 -6.56 -3.27 -6.91
CA ILE A 90 -7.17 -2.09 -7.55
C ILE A 90 -8.61 -1.77 -7.09
N GLN A 91 -9.39 -2.79 -6.73
CA GLN A 91 -10.75 -2.62 -6.22
C GLN A 91 -10.79 -1.95 -4.85
N VAL A 92 -9.74 -2.10 -4.05
CA VAL A 92 -9.56 -1.38 -2.79
C VAL A 92 -9.27 0.09 -3.10
N LEU A 93 -8.31 0.36 -3.98
CA LEU A 93 -7.91 1.73 -4.36
C LEU A 93 -9.06 2.55 -4.97
N LYS A 94 -9.98 1.91 -5.69
CA LYS A 94 -11.18 2.57 -6.24
C LYS A 94 -12.07 3.20 -5.15
N ALA A 95 -12.05 2.69 -3.92
CA ALA A 95 -12.86 3.20 -2.83
C ALA A 95 -12.26 4.44 -2.14
N PHE A 96 -11.02 4.81 -2.47
CA PHE A 96 -10.34 5.95 -1.85
C PHE A 96 -10.75 7.26 -2.53
N PRO A 97 -10.90 8.34 -1.75
CA PRO A 97 -11.26 9.66 -2.27
C PRO A 97 -10.14 10.25 -3.13
N GLU A 98 -10.45 11.26 -3.95
CA GLU A 98 -9.54 11.78 -4.98
C GLU A 98 -8.31 12.51 -4.39
N GLU A 99 -8.42 13.02 -3.18
CA GLU A 99 -7.36 13.71 -2.46
C GLU A 99 -6.22 12.77 -2.04
N ILE A 100 -6.47 11.45 -2.00
CA ILE A 100 -5.47 10.43 -1.68
C ILE A 100 -4.83 9.94 -2.97
N THR A 101 -3.51 10.06 -3.07
CA THR A 101 -2.77 9.47 -4.18
C THR A 101 -2.78 7.95 -4.06
N LYS A 102 -3.32 7.29 -5.09
CA LYS A 102 -3.49 5.84 -5.14
C LYS A 102 -2.32 5.20 -5.88
N VAL A 103 -1.50 4.42 -5.18
CA VAL A 103 -0.41 3.64 -5.76
C VAL A 103 -0.86 2.19 -5.88
N TRP A 104 -0.99 1.71 -7.12
CA TRP A 104 -1.31 0.32 -7.40
C TRP A 104 -0.02 -0.49 -7.51
N PHE A 105 0.21 -1.38 -6.54
CA PHE A 105 1.35 -2.28 -6.55
C PHE A 105 1.01 -3.56 -7.32
N CYS A 106 1.44 -3.65 -8.58
CA CYS A 106 1.17 -4.81 -9.42
C CYS A 106 2.34 -5.14 -10.32
N ASN A 107 2.93 -6.32 -10.14
CA ASN A 107 4.04 -6.81 -10.96
C ASN A 107 3.59 -7.75 -12.10
N GLU A 108 2.28 -7.94 -12.29
CA GLU A 108 1.72 -8.83 -13.31
C GLU A 108 1.38 -8.06 -14.60
N PRO A 109 2.18 -8.17 -15.68
CA PRO A 109 1.99 -7.34 -16.87
C PRO A 109 0.63 -7.53 -17.54
N GLN A 110 0.06 -8.74 -17.47
CA GLN A 110 -1.25 -9.06 -18.03
C GLN A 110 -2.38 -8.33 -17.29
N LYS A 111 -2.31 -8.21 -15.95
CA LYS A 111 -3.29 -7.45 -15.16
C LYS A 111 -3.20 -5.96 -15.45
N VAL A 112 -1.98 -5.45 -15.57
CA VAL A 112 -1.73 -4.04 -15.94
C VAL A 112 -2.31 -3.74 -17.32
N ALA A 113 -1.96 -4.52 -18.34
CA ALA A 113 -2.44 -4.34 -19.70
C ALA A 113 -3.96 -4.49 -19.81
N GLY A 114 -4.54 -5.47 -19.11
CA GLY A 114 -5.99 -5.67 -19.05
C GLY A 114 -6.71 -4.47 -18.42
N THR A 115 -6.18 -3.94 -17.32
CA THR A 115 -6.77 -2.77 -16.65
C THR A 115 -6.68 -1.53 -17.54
N GLN A 116 -5.52 -1.29 -18.15
CA GLN A 116 -5.33 -0.16 -19.06
C GLN A 116 -6.28 -0.23 -20.27
N LYS A 117 -6.53 -1.43 -20.80
CA LYS A 117 -7.40 -1.63 -21.96
C LYS A 117 -8.89 -1.50 -21.63
N TYR A 118 -9.34 -2.11 -20.52
CA TYR A 118 -10.76 -2.26 -20.22
C TYR A 118 -11.29 -1.29 -19.16
N GLN A 119 -10.41 -0.64 -18.40
CA GLN A 119 -10.76 0.36 -17.38
C GLN A 119 -9.80 1.58 -17.45
N PRO A 120 -9.68 2.25 -18.61
CA PRO A 120 -8.69 3.31 -18.82
C PRO A 120 -8.87 4.52 -17.90
N GLU A 121 -10.12 4.89 -17.60
CA GLU A 121 -10.43 6.00 -16.68
C GLU A 121 -9.93 5.70 -15.27
N LEU A 122 -10.19 4.50 -14.75
CA LEU A 122 -9.68 4.07 -13.45
C LEU A 122 -8.15 4.06 -13.46
N PHE A 123 -7.54 3.47 -14.50
CA PHE A 123 -6.09 3.39 -14.63
C PHE A 123 -5.43 4.77 -14.61
N ALA A 124 -6.04 5.78 -15.25
CA ALA A 124 -5.54 7.16 -15.26
C ALA A 124 -5.51 7.82 -13.87
N THR A 125 -6.31 7.33 -12.91
CA THR A 125 -6.31 7.84 -11.52
C THR A 125 -5.27 7.18 -10.61
N LEU A 126 -4.49 6.24 -11.13
CA LEU A 126 -3.55 5.44 -10.34
C LEU A 126 -2.09 5.78 -10.71
N ARG A 127 -1.20 5.60 -9.75
CA ARG A 127 0.25 5.50 -9.97
C ARG A 127 0.65 4.03 -9.92
N LEU A 128 1.19 3.49 -11.01
CA LEU A 128 1.57 2.07 -11.07
C LEU A 128 2.97 1.86 -10.49
N ALA A 129 3.10 0.94 -9.54
CA ALA A 129 4.38 0.43 -9.07
C ALA A 129 4.46 -1.08 -9.31
N THR A 130 5.53 -1.56 -9.96
CA THR A 130 5.74 -3.00 -10.21
C THR A 130 6.81 -3.60 -9.28
N LYS A 131 7.50 -2.74 -8.52
CA LYS A 131 8.53 -3.07 -7.52
C LYS A 131 8.66 -1.93 -6.52
N TRP A 132 9.24 -2.21 -5.36
CA TRP A 132 9.34 -1.23 -4.27
C TRP A 132 10.13 0.03 -4.61
N SER A 133 11.13 -0.04 -5.50
CA SER A 133 11.83 1.18 -5.92
C SER A 133 10.89 2.17 -6.60
N HIS A 134 9.90 1.71 -7.38
CA HIS A 134 8.93 2.61 -8.01
C HIS A 134 8.04 3.31 -6.97
N ILE A 135 7.71 2.64 -5.86
CA ILE A 135 6.97 3.28 -4.76
C ILE A 135 7.77 4.45 -4.21
N LEU A 136 9.08 4.25 -3.97
CA LEU A 136 9.96 5.30 -3.44
C LEU A 136 10.02 6.49 -4.41
N ASP A 137 10.24 6.22 -5.70
CA ASP A 137 10.26 7.24 -6.75
C ASP A 137 8.95 8.06 -6.76
N ILE A 138 7.80 7.38 -6.77
CA ILE A 138 6.47 8.03 -6.76
C ILE A 138 6.28 8.91 -5.52
N VAL A 139 6.61 8.41 -4.33
CA VAL A 139 6.40 9.16 -3.08
C VAL A 139 7.36 10.36 -3.00
N GLN A 140 8.58 10.23 -3.51
CA GLN A 140 9.56 11.31 -3.54
C GLN A 140 9.16 12.43 -4.53
N ASP A 141 8.62 12.07 -5.70
CA ASP A 141 8.11 13.04 -6.69
C ASP A 141 6.96 13.88 -6.10
N LEU A 142 6.06 13.24 -5.35
CA LEU A 142 4.96 13.92 -4.65
C LEU A 142 5.48 14.86 -3.55
N HIS A 143 6.56 14.50 -2.86
CA HIS A 143 7.15 15.34 -1.82
C HIS A 143 7.83 16.60 -2.38
N THR A 144 8.44 16.49 -3.57
CA THR A 144 9.16 17.60 -4.21
C THR A 144 8.27 18.49 -5.08
N GLY A 145 7.01 18.09 -5.30
CA GLY A 145 6.07 18.82 -6.15
C GLY A 145 6.40 18.75 -7.64
N LEU A 146 7.12 17.70 -8.07
CA LEU A 146 7.58 17.51 -9.44
C LEU A 146 6.67 16.58 -10.28
N GLY A 147 5.43 16.33 -9.85
CA GLY A 147 4.52 15.35 -10.47
C GLY A 147 3.10 15.80 -10.71
#